data_AF-A0AAE4YV94-F1
#
_entry.id   AF-A0AAE4YV94-F1
#
_cell.length_a   1.000
_cell.length_b   1.000
_cell.length_c   1.000
_cell.angle_alpha   90.00
_cell.angle_beta   90.00
_cell.angle_gamma   90.00
#
_symmetry.space_group_name_H-M   'P 1'
#
loop_
_entity.id
_entity.type
_entity.pdbx_description
1 polymer ?
#
loop_
_entity_poly.entity_id
_entity_poly.type
_entity_poly.pdbx_seq_one_letter_code
_entity_poly.pdbx_strand_id
1 'polypeptide(L)'
;MTIEELIDLQEAGSRARVLGLKAHENPYLAAHRVPTGDTSALGDWLARHDAWKFGWEAEDACREGRIVVHFKELISIAAQRPLDA
;
A
#
# COMPACT_ATOMS: atom_id res chain seq x y z
N MET A 1 18.90 -10.46 -1.57
CA MET A 1 17.42 -10.36 -1.64
C MET A 1 16.85 -11.42 -2.56
N THR A 2 15.76 -12.09 -2.16
CA THR A 2 15.02 -13.04 -3.00
C THR A 2 13.69 -12.45 -3.50
N ILE A 3 13.01 -13.14 -4.42
CA ILE A 3 11.72 -12.69 -4.95
C ILE A 3 10.62 -12.78 -3.90
N GLU A 4 10.65 -13.79 -3.02
CA GLU A 4 9.71 -13.97 -1.92
C GLU A 4 9.80 -12.81 -0.92
N GLU A 5 11.02 -12.39 -0.57
CA GLU A 5 11.23 -11.23 0.32
C GLU A 5 10.65 -9.94 -0.28
N LEU A 6 10.72 -9.77 -1.61
CA LEU A 6 10.13 -8.62 -2.28
C LEU A 6 8.60 -8.67 -2.28
N ILE A 7 8.00 -9.86 -2.44
CA ILE A 7 6.55 -10.05 -2.38
C ILE A 7 6.02 -9.73 -0.98
N ASP A 8 6.69 -10.20 0.07
CA ASP A 8 6.30 -9.91 1.46
C ASP A 8 6.32 -8.40 1.75
N LEU A 9 7.28 -7.68 1.18
CA LEU A 9 7.39 -6.22 1.32
C LEU A 9 6.31 -5.48 0.53
N GLN A 10 5.96 -5.94 -0.66
CA GLN A 10 4.83 -5.41 -1.42
C GLN A 10 3.52 -5.64 -0.66
N GLU A 11 3.31 -6.83 -0.08
CA GLU A 11 2.13 -7.11 0.75
C GLU A 11 2.09 -6.19 1.99
N ALA A 12 3.23 -5.96 2.63
CA ALA A 12 3.34 -5.03 3.74
C ALA A 12 2.99 -3.58 3.34
N GLY A 13 3.43 -3.13 2.16
CA GLY A 13 3.06 -1.84 1.59
C GLY A 13 1.55 -1.70 1.35
N SER A 14 0.94 -2.73 0.73
CA SER A 14 -0.50 -2.78 0.50
C SER A 14 -1.28 -2.72 1.82
N ARG A 15 -0.93 -3.55 2.81
CA ARG A 15 -1.58 -3.50 4.13
C ARG A 15 -1.42 -2.15 4.83
N ALA A 16 -0.26 -1.51 4.72
CA ALA A 16 -0.04 -0.18 5.28
C ALA A 16 -1.01 0.84 4.67
N ARG A 17 -1.22 0.79 3.35
CA ARG A 17 -2.21 1.64 2.67
C ARG A 17 -3.64 1.35 3.15
N VAL A 18 -4.00 0.07 3.31
CA VAL A 18 -5.31 -0.36 3.86
C VAL A 18 -5.53 0.21 5.26
N LEU A 19 -4.50 0.20 6.10
CA LEU A 19 -4.53 0.73 7.48
C LEU A 19 -4.49 2.27 7.55
N GLY A 20 -4.38 2.95 6.41
CA GLY A 20 -4.43 4.40 6.33
C GLY A 20 -3.08 5.11 6.47
N LEU A 21 -1.97 4.37 6.52
CA LEU A 21 -0.63 4.94 6.52
C LEU A 21 -0.36 5.66 5.19
N LYS A 22 0.43 6.72 5.25
CA LYS A 22 0.88 7.51 4.10
C LYS A 22 2.14 6.90 3.49
N ALA A 23 2.35 7.14 2.20
CA ALA A 23 3.54 6.65 1.49
C ALA A 23 4.87 7.07 2.16
N HIS A 24 4.92 8.26 2.79
CA HIS A 24 6.11 8.74 3.49
C HIS A 24 6.36 8.05 4.84
N GLU A 25 5.43 7.20 5.32
CA GLU A 25 5.62 6.34 6.48
C GLU A 25 6.31 5.02 6.11
N ASN A 26 6.81 4.90 4.88
CA ASN A 26 7.65 3.78 4.45
C ASN A 26 8.82 3.60 5.44
N PRO A 27 8.97 2.43 6.08
CA PRO A 27 10.00 2.20 7.11
C PRO A 27 11.43 2.32 6.58
N TYR A 28 11.61 2.29 5.26
CA TYR A 28 12.89 2.40 4.58
C TYR A 28 13.26 3.85 4.18
N LEU A 29 12.40 4.84 4.47
CA LEU A 29 12.72 6.27 4.35
C LEU A 29 13.48 6.84 5.55
N ALA A 30 13.60 6.06 6.63
CA ALA A 30 14.25 6.53 7.84
C ALA A 30 15.76 6.69 7.61
N ALA A 31 16.23 7.94 7.46
CA ALA A 31 17.62 8.28 7.12
C ALA A 31 18.68 7.66 8.05
N HIS A 32 18.34 7.43 9.33
CA HIS A 32 19.21 6.77 10.30
C HIS A 32 19.41 5.27 10.07
N ARG A 33 18.66 4.68 9.13
CA ARG A 33 18.73 3.26 8.75
C ARG A 33 19.35 3.05 7.38
N VAL A 34 19.68 4.13 6.66
CA VAL A 34 20.39 4.05 5.37
C VAL A 34 21.77 3.45 5.63
N PRO A 35 22.15 2.35 4.95
CA PRO A 35 23.46 1.76 5.12
C PRO A 35 24.56 2.76 4.74
N THR A 36 25.49 3.02 5.66
CA THR A 36 26.67 3.88 5.43
C THR A 36 27.88 3.11 4.89
N GLY A 37 27.70 1.81 4.58
CA GLY A 37 28.75 0.88 4.19
C GLY A 37 28.72 0.53 2.70
N ASP A 38 28.94 -0.76 2.41
CA ASP A 38 29.06 -1.32 1.05
C ASP A 38 27.87 -0.98 0.14
N THR A 39 28.18 -0.73 -1.12
CA THR A 39 27.26 -0.49 -2.24
C THR A 39 26.20 -1.58 -2.38
N SER A 40 26.54 -2.84 -2.06
CA SER A 40 25.58 -3.96 -2.06
C SER A 40 24.47 -3.77 -1.02
N ALA A 41 24.81 -3.32 0.18
CA ALA A 41 23.86 -3.02 1.25
C ALA A 41 22.95 -1.85 0.89
N LEU A 42 23.48 -0.84 0.18
CA LEU A 42 22.68 0.26 -0.34
C LEU A 42 21.67 -0.22 -1.40
N GLY A 43 22.09 -1.09 -2.31
CA GLY A 43 21.21 -1.70 -3.30
C GLY A 43 20.07 -2.50 -2.67
N ASP A 44 20.39 -3.33 -1.67
CA ASP A 44 19.38 -4.09 -0.92
C ASP A 44 18.42 -3.16 -0.15
N TRP A 45 18.92 -2.05 0.41
CA TRP A 45 18.07 -1.06 1.08
C TRP A 45 17.08 -0.40 0.12
N LEU A 46 17.55 0.01 -1.06
CA LEU A 46 16.70 0.63 -2.09
C LEU A 46 15.64 -0.34 -2.61
N ALA A 47 16.00 -1.59 -2.87
CA ALA A 47 15.02 -2.57 -3.34
C ALA A 47 13.95 -2.89 -2.29
N ARG A 48 14.28 -2.84 -0.99
CA ARG A 48 13.26 -2.93 0.08
C ARG A 48 12.33 -1.72 0.12
N HIS A 49 12.89 -0.52 -0.01
CA HIS A 49 12.14 0.72 -0.12
C HIS A 49 11.15 0.66 -1.29
N ASP A 50 11.64 0.27 -2.47
CA ASP A 50 10.87 0.25 -3.71
C ASP A 50 9.77 -0.81 -3.68
N ALA A 51 10.06 -2.01 -3.15
CA ALA A 51 9.05 -3.07 -3.00
C ALA A 51 7.89 -2.65 -2.09
N TRP A 52 8.20 -2.06 -0.92
CA TRP A 52 7.16 -1.57 -0.03
C TRP A 52 6.34 -0.45 -0.68
N LYS A 53 7.02 0.50 -1.33
CA LYS A 53 6.36 1.62 -2.01
C LYS A 53 5.44 1.14 -3.13
N PHE A 54 5.89 0.18 -3.94
CA PHE A 54 5.08 -0.41 -5.02
C PHE A 54 3.78 -1.00 -4.48
N GLY A 55 3.84 -1.80 -3.42
CA GLY A 55 2.66 -2.39 -2.81
C GLY A 55 1.66 -1.35 -2.27
N TRP A 56 2.19 -0.26 -1.68
CA TRP A 56 1.36 0.86 -1.22
C TRP A 56 0.67 1.58 -2.39
N GLU A 57 1.40 1.90 -3.46
CA GLU A 57 0.89 2.62 -4.64
C GLU A 57 -0.12 1.77 -5.42
N ALA A 58 0.12 0.47 -5.54
CA ALA A 58 -0.82 -0.46 -6.17
C ALA A 58 -2.17 -0.49 -5.43
N GLU A 59 -2.16 -0.60 -4.11
CA GLU A 59 -3.39 -0.55 -3.30
C GLU A 59 -4.09 0.82 -3.39
N ASP A 60 -3.33 1.91 -3.41
CA ASP A 60 -3.89 3.26 -3.53
C ASP A 60 -4.60 3.44 -4.89
N ALA A 61 -3.94 3.06 -5.98
CA ALA A 61 -4.51 3.11 -7.33
C ALA A 61 -5.77 2.23 -7.45
N CYS A 62 -5.77 1.03 -6.86
CA CYS A 62 -6.95 0.16 -6.81
C CYS A 62 -8.12 0.83 -6.07
N ARG A 63 -7.87 1.59 -5.00
CA ARG A 63 -8.90 2.32 -4.24
C ARG A 63 -9.41 3.56 -4.95
N GLU A 64 -8.52 4.32 -5.57
CA GLU A 64 -8.88 5.46 -6.42
C GLU A 64 -9.79 5.03 -7.57
N GLY A 65 -9.70 3.76 -7.98
CA GLY A 65 -10.57 3.08 -8.95
C GLY A 65 -12.08 3.04 -8.65
N ARG A 66 -12.59 3.79 -7.66
CA ARG A 66 -14.02 4.06 -7.38
C ARG A 66 -14.80 2.95 -6.70
N ILE A 67 -14.17 1.89 -6.21
CA ILE A 67 -14.91 0.79 -5.57
C ILE A 67 -15.64 1.25 -4.30
N VAL A 68 -15.00 2.13 -3.50
CA VAL A 68 -15.62 2.68 -2.28
C VAL A 68 -16.78 3.60 -2.61
N VAL A 69 -16.66 4.43 -3.64
CA VAL A 69 -17.75 5.31 -4.11
C VAL A 69 -18.91 4.46 -4.60
N HIS A 70 -18.63 3.44 -5.41
CA HIS A 70 -19.62 2.52 -5.94
C HIS A 70 -20.37 1.75 -4.84
N PHE A 71 -19.67 1.23 -3.82
CA PHE A 71 -20.33 0.59 -2.68
C PHE A 71 -21.18 1.57 -1.86
N LYS A 72 -20.73 2.82 -1.68
CA LYS A 72 -21.54 3.85 -1.01
C LYS A 72 -22.81 4.19 -1.80
N GLU A 73 -22.72 4.28 -3.12
CA GLU A 73 -23.88 4.47 -4.01
C GLU A 73 -24.86 3.30 -3.89
N LEU A 74 -24.38 2.06 -3.95
CA LEU A 74 -25.21 0.85 -3.80
C LEU A 74 -25.95 0.80 -2.45
N ILE A 75 -25.26 1.09 -1.35
CA ILE A 75 -25.87 1.14 -0.01
C ILE A 75 -26.93 2.24 0.07
N SER A 76 -26.65 3.41 -0.53
CA SER A 76 -27.59 4.55 -0.55
C SER A 76 -28.86 4.22 -1.33
N ILE A 77 -28.72 3.55 -2.48
CA ILE A 77 -29.85 3.07 -3.29
C ILE A 77 -30.70 2.04 -2.51
N ALA A 78 -30.05 1.09 -1.84
CA ALA A 78 -30.74 0.07 -1.05
C ALA A 78 -31.53 0.68 0.12
N ALA A 79 -30.98 1.71 0.78
CA ALA A 79 -31.65 2.43 1.87
C ALA A 79 -32.84 3.29 1.42
N GLN A 80 -32.90 3.65 0.14
CA GLN A 80 -33.96 4.49 -0.43
C GLN A 80 -35.16 3.70 -0.96
N ARG A 81 -35.08 2.37 -1.08
CA ARG A 81 -36.26 1.56 -1.38
C ARG A 81 -37.09 1.41 -0.10
N PRO A 82 -38.31 1.96 -0.03
CA PRO A 82 -39.26 1.51 0.97
C PRO A 82 -39.55 0.03 0.70
N LEU A 83 -39.75 -0.75 1.77
CA LEU A 83 -40.46 -2.01 1.69
C LEU A 83 -41.90 -1.67 1.31
N ASP A 84 -42.17 -1.48 0.01
CA ASP A 84 -43.52 -1.37 -0.50
C ASP A 84 -44.17 -2.75 -0.36
N ALA A 85 -44.92 -2.91 0.73
CA ALA A 85 -45.81 -4.03 1.05
C ALA A 85 -47.24 -3.71 0.59
#